data_AF-A0A536X9F5-F1
#
_entry.id   AF-A0A536X9F5-F1
#
_cell.length_a   1.000
_cell.length_b   1.000
_cell.length_c   1.000
_cell.angle_alpha   90.00
_cell.angle_beta   90.00
_cell.angle_gamma   90.00
#
_symmetry.space_group_name_H-M   'P 1'
#
loop_
_entity.id
_entity.type
_entity.pdbx_description
1 polymer ?
#
loop_
_entity_poly.entity_id
_entity_poly.type
_entity_poly.pdbx_seq_one_letter_code
_entity_poly.pdbx_strand_id
1 'polypeptide(L)'
;TAGGMAAGIALVEALKKSNGDTNTEKLIKTMEGMSFETPKGKMTFRKEDHQAMQSMYHFKIKVDPAFTWGVPELVREIKPEEMNVPIKNKR
;
A
#
# COMPACT_ATOMS: atom_id res chain seq x y z
N THR A 1 -6.75 -8.13 -8.42
CA THR A 1 -6.52 -8.21 -6.96
C THR A 1 -6.38 -6.80 -6.39
N ALA A 2 -6.61 -6.59 -5.09
CA ALA A 2 -6.48 -5.27 -4.47
C ALA A 2 -5.06 -4.65 -4.65
N GLY A 3 -4.02 -5.48 -4.62
CA GLY A 3 -2.64 -5.04 -4.87
C GLY A 3 -2.41 -4.51 -6.30
N GLY A 4 -2.95 -5.19 -7.32
CA GLY A 4 -2.84 -4.71 -8.71
C GLY A 4 -3.57 -3.37 -8.93
N MET A 5 -4.73 -3.18 -8.29
CA MET A 5 -5.44 -1.90 -8.31
C MET A 5 -4.63 -0.79 -7.63
N ALA A 6 -4.05 -1.06 -6.45
CA ALA A 6 -3.20 -0.10 -5.74
C ALA A 6 -1.98 0.31 -6.58
N ALA A 7 -1.33 -0.63 -7.27
CA ALA A 7 -0.21 -0.33 -8.17
C ALA A 7 -0.63 0.54 -9.36
N GLY A 8 -1.77 0.25 -9.99
CA GLY A 8 -2.32 1.06 -11.07
C GLY A 8 -2.65 2.48 -10.61
N ILE A 9 -3.26 2.64 -9.43
CA ILE A 9 -3.55 3.95 -8.85
C ILE A 9 -2.26 4.71 -8.56
N ALA A 10 -1.26 4.07 -7.96
CA ALA A 10 0.03 4.68 -7.68
C ALA A 10 0.69 5.23 -8.95
N LEU A 11 0.65 4.48 -10.07
CA LEU A 11 1.20 4.92 -11.35
C LEU A 11 0.45 6.14 -11.89
N VAL A 12 -0.89 6.10 -11.90
CA VAL A 12 -1.71 7.24 -12.36
C VAL A 12 -1.46 8.48 -11.52
N GLU A 13 -1.34 8.33 -10.20
CA GLU A 13 -1.06 9.44 -9.29
C GLU A 13 0.34 10.01 -9.52
N ALA A 14 1.35 9.17 -9.73
CA ALA A 14 2.70 9.61 -10.07
C ALA A 14 2.71 10.39 -11.39
N LEU A 15 2.02 9.90 -12.42
CA LEU A 15 1.92 10.57 -13.71
C LEU A 15 1.18 11.90 -13.63
N LYS A 16 0.12 12.00 -12.82
CA LYS A 16 -0.54 13.29 -12.56
C LYS A 16 0.43 14.28 -11.92
N LYS A 17 1.17 13.86 -10.90
CA LYS A 17 2.15 14.72 -10.19
C LYS A 17 3.36 15.07 -11.05
N SER A 18 3.75 14.22 -12.00
CA SER A 18 4.86 14.49 -12.93
C SER A 18 4.44 15.27 -14.18
N ASN A 19 3.15 15.63 -14.31
CA ASN A 19 2.54 16.21 -15.51
C ASN A 19 2.70 15.33 -16.75
N GLY A 20 2.51 14.02 -16.59
CA GLY A 20 2.61 13.01 -17.65
C GLY A 20 4.04 12.65 -18.04
N ASP A 21 5.04 13.23 -17.38
CA ASP A 21 6.44 12.95 -17.65
C ASP A 21 6.83 11.59 -17.08
N THR A 22 7.32 10.73 -17.97
CA THR A 22 7.67 9.33 -17.69
C THR A 22 9.17 9.12 -17.52
N ASN A 23 9.97 10.20 -17.49
CA ASN A 23 11.39 10.09 -17.21
C ASN A 23 11.64 9.47 -15.84
N THR A 24 12.48 8.43 -15.80
CA THR A 24 12.71 7.61 -14.60
C THR A 24 13.17 8.42 -13.40
N GLU A 25 14.16 9.30 -13.56
CA GLU A 25 14.69 10.12 -12.45
C GLU A 25 13.65 11.07 -11.88
N LYS A 26 12.77 11.60 -12.75
CA LYS A 26 11.65 12.44 -12.31
C LYS A 26 10.61 11.62 -11.57
N LEU A 27 10.27 10.42 -12.06
CA LEU A 27 9.32 9.54 -11.39
C LEU A 27 9.84 9.08 -10.03
N ILE A 28 11.12 8.73 -9.90
CA ILE A 28 11.74 8.40 -8.60
C ILE A 28 11.52 9.56 -7.61
N LYS A 29 11.93 10.78 -7.97
CA LYS A 29 11.75 11.97 -7.14
C LYS A 29 10.28 12.27 -6.81
N THR A 30 9.38 11.98 -7.75
CA THR A 30 7.94 12.19 -7.57
C THR A 30 7.34 11.18 -6.61
N MET A 31 7.77 9.93 -6.68
CA MET A 31 7.20 8.80 -5.94
C MET A 31 7.77 8.67 -4.52
N GLU A 32 8.97 9.18 -4.26
CA GLU A 32 9.58 9.18 -2.93
C GLU A 32 8.75 10.00 -1.91
N GLY A 33 8.11 9.31 -0.96
CA GLY A 33 7.21 9.92 0.02
C GLY A 33 5.82 10.21 -0.53
N MET A 34 5.50 9.76 -1.75
CA MET A 34 4.18 9.95 -2.35
C MET A 34 3.13 9.14 -1.60
N SER A 35 2.05 9.81 -1.22
CA SER A 35 0.84 9.17 -0.73
C SER A 35 -0.25 9.11 -1.81
N PHE A 36 -1.05 8.04 -1.77
CA PHE A 36 -2.14 7.80 -2.72
C PHE A 36 -3.24 6.94 -2.07
N GLU A 37 -4.48 7.12 -2.51
CA GLU A 37 -5.64 6.37 -2.00
C GLU A 37 -5.76 5.01 -2.68
N THR A 38 -6.13 3.98 -1.92
CA THR A 38 -6.29 2.61 -2.42
C THR A 38 -7.54 1.97 -1.79
N PRO A 39 -7.96 0.78 -2.24
CA PRO A 39 -9.02 0.04 -1.55
C PRO A 39 -8.70 -0.31 -0.09
N LYS A 40 -7.42 -0.27 0.31
CA LYS A 40 -6.99 -0.48 1.70
C LYS A 40 -6.85 0.84 2.48
N GLY A 41 -7.34 1.96 1.94
CA GLY A 41 -7.07 3.31 2.44
C GLY A 41 -5.77 3.88 1.89
N LYS A 42 -5.29 4.94 2.52
CA LYS A 42 -4.07 5.66 2.11
C LYS A 42 -2.83 4.77 2.24
N MET A 43 -2.05 4.69 1.17
CA MET A 43 -0.70 4.14 1.19
C MET A 43 0.32 5.24 0.97
N THR A 44 1.55 5.04 1.45
CA THR A 44 2.67 5.96 1.19
C THR A 44 3.93 5.18 0.87
N PHE A 45 4.63 5.54 -0.21
CA PHE A 45 5.97 5.00 -0.46
C PHE A 45 6.96 5.61 0.51
N ARG A 46 7.54 4.78 1.38
CA ARG A 46 8.60 5.19 2.30
C ARG A 46 9.85 5.59 1.49
N LYS A 47 10.44 6.75 1.79
CA LYS A 47 11.53 7.31 0.99
C LYS A 47 12.79 6.44 1.02
N GLU A 48 13.05 5.84 2.17
CA GLU A 48 14.29 5.15 2.49
C GLU A 48 14.47 3.86 1.69
N ASP A 49 13.39 3.13 1.40
CA ASP A 49 13.43 1.81 0.77
C ASP A 49 12.27 1.52 -0.21
N HIS A 50 11.46 2.54 -0.49
CA HIS A 50 10.35 2.51 -1.45
C HIS A 50 9.24 1.50 -1.10
N GLN A 51 9.22 1.00 0.14
CA GLN A 51 8.13 0.16 0.65
C GLN A 51 6.83 0.97 0.70
N ALA A 52 5.74 0.43 0.14
CA ALA A 52 4.40 0.98 0.32
C ALA A 52 3.90 0.66 1.74
N MET A 53 4.01 1.65 2.63
CA MET A 53 3.45 1.62 3.97
C MET A 53 1.93 1.73 3.88
N GLN A 54 1.22 0.82 4.54
CA GLN A 54 -0.22 0.60 4.37
C GLN A 54 -0.81 -0.04 5.61
N SER A 55 -2.12 0.11 5.82
CA SER A 55 -2.81 -0.59 6.92
C SER A 55 -2.78 -2.10 6.73
N MET A 56 -2.68 -2.81 7.84
CA MET A 56 -2.79 -4.27 7.93
C MET A 56 -3.98 -4.63 8.82
N TYR A 57 -4.55 -5.80 8.61
CA TYR A 57 -5.80 -6.17 9.28
C TYR A 57 -5.59 -7.44 10.11
N HIS A 58 -5.74 -7.32 11.42
CA HIS A 58 -5.87 -8.48 12.30
C HIS A 58 -7.30 -8.98 12.19
N PHE A 59 -7.47 -10.22 11.75
CA PHE A 59 -8.77 -10.86 11.65
C PHE A 59 -8.74 -12.23 12.32
N LYS A 60 -9.92 -12.69 12.70
CA LYS A 60 -10.18 -14.07 13.14
C LYS A 60 -11.00 -14.78 12.08
N ILE A 61 -10.68 -16.03 11.79
CA ILE A 61 -11.48 -16.83 10.86
C ILE A 61 -12.73 -17.32 11.58
N LYS A 62 -13.89 -17.08 10.97
CA LYS A 62 -15.16 -17.70 11.29
C LYS A 62 -15.49 -18.76 10.24
N VAL A 63 -15.95 -19.91 10.71
CA VAL A 63 -16.51 -20.95 9.84
C VAL A 63 -18.00 -20.65 9.68
N ASP A 64 -18.40 -20.28 8.47
CA ASP A 64 -19.79 -19.98 8.13
C ASP A 64 -20.21 -20.90 6.97
N PRO A 65 -21.20 -21.80 7.17
CA PRO A 65 -21.66 -22.73 6.13
C PRO A 65 -22.18 -22.05 4.87
N ALA A 66 -22.52 -20.75 4.90
CA ALA A 66 -22.94 -20.00 3.73
C ALA A 66 -21.79 -19.74 2.74
N PHE A 67 -20.53 -19.90 3.15
CA PHE A 67 -19.35 -19.64 2.33
C PHE A 67 -18.46 -20.89 2.24
N THR A 68 -17.82 -21.08 1.09
CA THR A 68 -16.91 -22.22 0.86
C THR A 68 -15.48 -21.97 1.36
N TRP A 69 -15.24 -20.84 2.02
CA TRP A 69 -13.96 -20.43 2.60
C TRP A 69 -14.16 -19.90 4.02
N GLY A 70 -13.08 -19.84 4.81
CA GLY A 70 -13.10 -19.20 6.12
C GLY A 70 -13.34 -17.69 5.99
N VAL A 71 -14.39 -17.16 6.63
CA VAL A 71 -14.75 -15.75 6.58
C VAL A 71 -13.85 -14.97 7.55
N PRO A 72 -13.06 -13.99 7.08
CA PRO A 72 -12.28 -13.13 7.97
C PRO A 72 -13.19 -12.13 8.68
N GLU A 73 -13.32 -12.25 10.00
CA GLU A 73 -13.97 -11.23 10.85
C GLU A 73 -12.90 -10.28 11.40
N LEU A 74 -13.06 -8.98 11.13
CA LEU A 74 -12.12 -7.95 11.55
C LEU A 74 -12.06 -7.87 13.08
N VAL A 75 -10.86 -8.05 13.64
CA VAL A 75 -10.60 -7.78 15.06
C VAL A 75 -10.15 -6.34 15.23
N ARG A 76 -9.17 -5.90 14.44
CA ARG A 76 -8.73 -4.51 14.37
C ARG A 76 -7.94 -4.19 13.11
N GLU A 77 -7.93 -2.93 12.74
CA GLU A 77 -6.93 -2.35 11.84
C GLU A 77 -5.62 -2.07 12.61
N ILE A 78 -4.50 -2.26 11.93
CA ILE A 78 -3.15 -1.91 12.38
C ILE A 78 -2.63 -0.87 11.39
N LYS A 79 -2.55 0.38 11.84
CA LYS A 79 -2.13 1.50 10.99
C LYS A 79 -0.62 1.44 10.70
N PRO A 80 -0.15 2.06 9.60
CA PRO A 80 1.27 2.14 9.28
C PRO A 80 2.15 2.61 10.44
N GLU A 81 1.70 3.62 11.19
CA GLU A 81 2.40 4.21 12.33
C GLU A 81 2.53 3.28 13.55
N GLU A 82 1.71 2.23 13.64
CA GLU A 82 1.80 1.21 14.70
C GLU A 82 2.81 0.11 14.35
N MET A 83 3.33 0.08 13.13
CA MET A 83 4.20 -0.99 12.64
C MET A 83 5.64 -0.53 12.49
N ASN A 84 6.53 -1.10 13.27
CA ASN A 84 7.97 -0.89 13.13
C ASN A 84 8.56 -1.80 12.03
N VAL A 85 8.22 -1.53 10.77
CA VAL A 85 8.73 -2.30 9.62
C VAL A 85 10.20 -1.96 9.38
N PRO A 86 11.13 -2.94 9.43
CA PRO A 86 12.56 -2.66 9.31
C PRO A 86 12.94 -2.17 7.91
N ILE A 87 13.95 -1.31 7.82
CA ILE A 87 14.61 -0.91 6.58
C ILE A 87 15.83 -1.82 6.38
N LYS A 88 15.92 -2.49 5.23
CA LYS A 88 16.93 -3.53 4.97
C LYS A 88 17.75 -3.33 3.67
N ASN A 89 17.75 -2.12 3.12
CA ASN A 89 18.46 -1.79 1.89
C ASN A 89 19.79 -1.03 2.11
N LYS A 90 20.22 -0.82 3.37
CA LYS A 90 21.56 -0.32 3.68
C LYS A 90 22.60 -1.41 3.41
N ARG A 91 23.62 -1.11 2.61
CA ARG A 91 24.75 -1.99 2.31
C ARG A 91 25.95 -1.63 3.17
#